data_AF-A0A1F2T7V9-F1
#
_entry.id   AF-A0A1F2T7V9-F1
#
_cell.length_a   1.000
_cell.length_b   1.000
_cell.length_c   1.000
_cell.angle_alpha   90.00
_cell.angle_beta   90.00
_cell.angle_gamma   90.00
#
_symmetry.space_group_name_H-M   'P 1'
#
loop_
_entity.id
_entity.type
_entity.pdbx_description
1 polymer ?
#
loop_
_entity_poly.entity_id
_entity_poly.type
_entity_poly.pdbx_seq_one_letter_code
_entity_poly.pdbx_strand_id
1 'polypeptide(L)'
;MENSPLRVFQRLEAVDSAAHNVERLFEFVWQTYGDDGELWESLAWDGVLTNLFGACITQFPGFGPAHSMHALLAGQATARCLVPGDRVINLNYDTLFDLALQQAGRFAIYAPEAPARGSIVVYKPHGSFNLYADRSTGDAFFADPSQMRGSVALQDSTGKVWSPAAAIIPPRLGKTYAQHPTAAKILVGLATFARV
;
A
#
# COMPACT_ATOMS: atom_id res chain seq x y z
N MET A 1 -20.29 -25.48 4.24
CA MET A 1 -19.16 -25.91 3.39
C MET A 1 -17.89 -25.98 4.25
N GLU A 2 -17.57 -27.15 4.81
CA GLU A 2 -16.41 -27.31 5.71
C GLU A 2 -15.06 -27.39 4.98
N ASN A 3 -15.04 -27.49 3.65
CA ASN A 3 -13.83 -27.72 2.84
C ASN A 3 -13.60 -26.65 1.76
N SER A 4 -13.95 -25.39 2.01
CA SER A 4 -13.53 -24.32 1.08
C SER A 4 -12.01 -24.10 1.13
N PRO A 5 -11.37 -23.65 0.03
CA PRO A 5 -9.93 -23.36 0.01
C PRO A 5 -9.49 -22.44 1.16
N LEU A 6 -10.28 -21.41 1.48
CA LEU A 6 -10.03 -20.52 2.61
C LEU A 6 -10.06 -21.26 3.96
N ARG A 7 -11.06 -22.11 4.20
CA ARG A 7 -11.16 -22.88 5.47
C ARG A 7 -10.04 -23.91 5.59
N VAL A 8 -9.63 -24.52 4.48
CA VAL A 8 -8.47 -25.42 4.44
C VAL A 8 -7.19 -24.64 4.77
N PHE A 9 -6.95 -23.50 4.13
CA PHE A 9 -5.79 -22.64 4.39
C PHE A 9 -5.75 -22.20 5.86
N GLN A 10 -6.85 -21.70 6.41
CA GLN A 10 -6.95 -21.30 7.82
C GLN A 10 -6.64 -22.46 8.79
N ARG A 11 -7.08 -23.68 8.47
CA ARG A 11 -6.76 -24.87 9.29
C ARG A 11 -5.28 -25.23 9.20
N LEU A 12 -4.69 -25.17 8.01
CA LEU A 12 -3.27 -25.45 7.81
C LEU A 12 -2.39 -24.41 8.51
N GLU A 13 -2.72 -23.13 8.40
CA GLU A 13 -2.03 -22.04 9.09
C GLU A 13 -2.13 -22.16 10.62
N ALA A 14 -3.28 -22.60 11.14
CA ALA A 14 -3.44 -22.83 12.58
C ALA A 14 -2.62 -24.03 13.11
N VAL A 15 -2.32 -25.01 12.26
CA VAL A 15 -1.50 -26.18 12.63
C VAL A 15 -0.01 -25.86 12.57
N ASP A 16 0.43 -25.19 11.51
CA ASP A 16 1.81 -24.76 11.33
C ASP A 16 1.88 -23.48 10.49
N SER A 17 1.80 -22.33 11.17
CA SER A 17 1.88 -21.02 10.53
C SER A 17 3.27 -20.73 9.93
N ALA A 18 4.30 -21.46 10.38
CA ALA A 18 5.63 -21.35 9.83
C ALA A 18 5.72 -22.05 8.47
N ALA A 19 4.91 -23.07 8.19
CA ALA A 19 4.83 -23.78 6.91
C ALA A 19 3.68 -23.31 6.01
N HIS A 20 2.61 -22.76 6.58
CA HIS A 20 1.41 -22.37 5.87
C HIS A 20 1.01 -20.96 6.27
N ASN A 21 1.37 -19.98 5.45
CA ASN A 21 0.97 -18.60 5.63
C ASN A 21 0.88 -17.88 4.29
N VAL A 22 0.32 -16.67 4.32
CA VAL A 22 0.08 -15.88 3.12
C VAL A 22 1.39 -15.57 2.39
N GLU A 23 2.48 -15.30 3.12
CA GLU A 23 3.77 -14.99 2.53
C GLU A 23 4.37 -16.15 1.74
N ARG A 24 4.15 -17.39 2.18
CA ARG A 24 4.56 -18.60 1.46
C ARG A 24 3.71 -18.86 0.23
N LEU A 25 2.41 -18.58 0.30
CA LEU A 25 1.54 -18.68 -0.87
C LEU A 25 2.03 -17.72 -1.97
N PHE A 26 2.26 -16.46 -1.63
CA PHE A 26 2.77 -15.47 -2.59
C PHE A 26 4.20 -15.77 -3.04
N GLU A 27 5.05 -16.32 -2.17
CA GLU A 27 6.39 -16.77 -2.58
C GLU A 27 6.30 -17.93 -3.57
N PHE A 28 5.42 -18.91 -3.35
CA PHE A 28 5.21 -20.02 -4.28
C PHE A 28 4.73 -19.54 -5.65
N VAL A 29 3.75 -18.62 -5.69
CA VAL A 29 3.29 -18.05 -6.96
C VAL A 29 4.43 -17.33 -7.67
N TRP A 30 5.20 -16.51 -6.95
CA TRP A 30 6.34 -15.81 -7.55
C TRP A 30 7.41 -16.75 -8.10
N GLN A 31 7.78 -17.81 -7.36
CA GLN A 31 8.78 -18.77 -7.84
C GLN A 31 8.30 -19.57 -9.04
N THR A 32 6.98 -19.75 -9.17
CA THR A 32 6.37 -20.52 -10.26
C THR A 32 6.16 -19.70 -11.53
N TYR A 33 5.67 -18.46 -11.39
CA TYR A 33 5.24 -17.62 -12.51
C TYR A 33 6.07 -16.35 -12.71
N GLY A 34 6.94 -16.00 -11.76
CA GLY A 34 7.77 -14.80 -11.82
C GLY A 34 6.95 -13.52 -11.79
N ASP A 35 7.43 -12.51 -12.53
CA ASP A 35 6.78 -11.21 -12.69
C ASP A 35 5.75 -11.21 -13.83
N ASP A 36 4.93 -12.25 -13.93
CA ASP A 36 3.84 -12.29 -14.91
C ASP A 36 2.87 -11.13 -14.63
N GLY A 37 2.79 -10.20 -15.59
CA GLY A 37 2.16 -8.91 -15.35
C GLY A 37 0.69 -8.98 -14.99
N GLU A 38 -0.05 -9.75 -15.76
CA GLU A 38 -1.49 -9.90 -15.64
C GLU A 38 -1.85 -10.77 -14.43
N LEU A 39 -1.14 -11.88 -14.24
CA LEU A 39 -1.35 -12.76 -13.09
C LEU A 39 -1.05 -12.03 -11.79
N TRP A 40 0.06 -11.30 -11.73
CA TRP A 40 0.49 -10.64 -10.50
C TRP A 40 -0.41 -9.47 -10.14
N GLU A 41 -0.86 -8.71 -11.13
CA GLU A 41 -1.82 -7.64 -10.91
C GLU A 41 -3.18 -8.19 -10.47
N SER A 42 -3.68 -9.26 -11.10
CA SER A 42 -4.93 -9.92 -10.70
C SER A 42 -4.84 -10.49 -9.28
N LEU A 43 -3.72 -11.12 -8.94
CA LEU A 43 -3.50 -11.66 -7.59
C LEU A 43 -3.39 -10.55 -6.54
N ALA A 44 -2.71 -9.45 -6.83
CA ALA A 44 -2.64 -8.29 -5.95
C ALA A 44 -4.03 -7.63 -5.79
N TRP A 45 -4.79 -7.57 -6.87
CA TRP A 45 -6.14 -7.05 -6.90
C TRP A 45 -7.11 -7.86 -6.02
N ASP A 46 -7.27 -9.14 -6.36
CA ASP A 46 -8.25 -10.03 -5.72
C ASP A 46 -7.78 -10.50 -4.35
N GLY A 47 -6.49 -10.84 -4.23
CA GLY A 47 -5.92 -11.43 -3.02
C GLY A 47 -5.60 -10.41 -1.93
N VAL A 48 -5.22 -9.18 -2.29
CA VAL A 48 -4.76 -8.16 -1.33
C VAL A 48 -5.72 -6.97 -1.28
N LEU A 49 -5.81 -6.20 -2.37
CA LEU A 49 -6.49 -4.90 -2.37
C LEU A 49 -7.97 -5.00 -2.05
N THR A 50 -8.72 -5.84 -2.77
CA THR A 50 -10.18 -5.90 -2.64
C THR A 50 -10.60 -6.34 -1.24
N ASN A 51 -9.92 -7.35 -0.69
CA ASN A 51 -10.20 -7.85 0.65
C ASN A 51 -9.83 -6.84 1.75
N LEU A 52 -8.64 -6.23 1.66
CA LEU A 52 -8.22 -5.25 2.65
C LEU A 52 -9.07 -3.97 2.58
N PHE A 53 -9.43 -3.53 1.38
CA PHE A 53 -10.31 -2.38 1.18
C PHE A 53 -11.71 -2.67 1.77
N GLY A 54 -12.27 -3.85 1.48
CA GLY A 54 -13.54 -4.33 2.06
C GLY A 54 -13.51 -4.38 3.60
N ALA A 55 -12.41 -4.87 4.18
CA ALA A 55 -12.22 -4.85 5.63
C ALA A 55 -12.14 -3.42 6.18
N CYS A 56 -11.41 -2.52 5.52
CA CYS A 56 -11.26 -1.13 5.92
C CYS A 56 -12.60 -0.39 5.92
N ILE A 57 -13.40 -0.47 4.85
CA ILE A 57 -14.70 0.21 4.79
C ILE A 57 -15.69 -0.32 5.84
N THR A 58 -15.56 -1.59 6.24
CA THR A 58 -16.43 -2.21 7.25
C THR A 58 -16.03 -1.79 8.67
N GLN A 59 -14.74 -1.71 8.94
CA GLN A 59 -14.21 -1.37 10.27
C GLN A 59 -14.19 0.13 10.54
N PHE A 60 -14.08 0.95 9.49
CA PHE A 60 -14.03 2.40 9.57
C PHE A 60 -15.20 3.01 8.80
N PRO A 61 -16.36 3.21 9.45
CA PRO A 61 -17.49 3.89 8.82
C PRO A 61 -17.05 5.25 8.25
N GLY A 62 -17.49 5.54 7.02
CA GLY A 62 -17.11 6.76 6.31
C GLY A 62 -15.68 6.76 5.76
N PHE A 63 -14.97 5.62 5.75
CA PHE A 63 -13.70 5.48 5.03
C PHE A 63 -13.88 5.89 3.56
N GLY A 64 -13.20 6.97 3.16
CA GLY A 64 -13.52 7.74 1.97
C GLY A 64 -13.16 9.22 2.18
N PRO A 65 -13.86 10.17 1.53
CA PRO A 65 -13.56 11.60 1.64
C PRO A 65 -13.38 12.06 3.09
N ALA A 66 -12.38 12.90 3.35
CA ALA A 66 -11.95 13.24 4.71
C ALA A 66 -13.06 13.90 5.53
N HIS A 67 -14.02 14.53 4.86
CA HIS A 67 -15.18 15.19 5.47
C HIS A 67 -16.32 14.24 5.87
N SER A 68 -16.34 13.01 5.36
CA SER A 68 -17.31 11.97 5.76
C SER A 68 -16.72 10.96 6.74
N MET A 69 -15.39 10.95 6.91
CA MET A 69 -14.73 9.98 7.76
C MET A 69 -14.75 10.42 9.24
N HIS A 70 -15.05 9.47 10.13
CA HIS A 70 -14.92 9.70 11.56
C HIS A 70 -13.48 10.07 11.96
N ALA A 71 -13.35 10.82 13.04
CA ALA A 71 -12.06 11.23 13.57
C ALA A 71 -11.24 10.00 14.03
N LEU A 72 -10.07 9.81 13.44
CA LEU A 72 -9.11 8.76 13.78
C LEU A 72 -8.31 9.18 15.02
N LEU A 73 -8.95 9.24 16.19
CA LEU A 73 -8.36 9.85 17.41
C LEU A 73 -6.98 9.28 17.78
N ALA A 74 -6.83 7.95 17.75
CA ALA A 74 -5.54 7.30 18.02
C ALA A 74 -4.49 7.65 16.95
N GLY A 75 -4.87 7.62 15.67
CA GLY A 75 -3.99 8.00 14.58
C GLY A 75 -3.55 9.46 14.67
N GLN A 76 -4.48 10.36 15.02
CA GLN A 76 -4.20 11.79 15.21
C GLN A 76 -3.24 12.03 16.38
N ALA A 77 -3.37 11.26 17.47
CA ALA A 77 -2.44 11.35 18.60
C ALA A 77 -1.01 11.01 18.16
N THR A 78 -0.83 9.91 17.41
CA THR A 78 0.47 9.55 16.82
C THR A 78 0.97 10.60 15.84
N ALA A 79 0.11 11.09 14.94
CA ALA A 79 0.46 12.12 13.97
C ALA A 79 0.89 13.45 14.62
N ARG A 80 0.35 13.80 15.78
CA ARG A 80 0.73 15.00 16.52
C ARG A 80 2.13 14.90 17.13
N CYS A 81 2.66 13.70 17.35
CA CYS A 81 4.05 13.52 17.79
C CYS A 81 5.07 13.85 16.70
N LEU A 82 4.65 13.91 15.43
CA LEU A 82 5.52 14.23 14.31
C LEU A 82 5.71 15.74 14.16
N VAL A 83 6.92 16.13 13.78
CA VAL A 83 7.34 17.52 13.56
C VAL A 83 7.74 17.75 12.09
N PRO A 84 7.70 19.01 11.61
CA PRO A 84 8.20 19.36 10.29
C PRO A 84 9.61 18.82 10.02
N GLY A 85 9.78 18.10 8.91
CA GLY A 85 11.05 17.48 8.53
C GLY A 85 11.16 15.98 8.87
N ASP A 86 10.25 15.44 9.69
CA ASP A 86 10.24 14.00 9.99
C ASP A 86 10.08 13.14 8.72
N ARG A 87 10.55 11.90 8.83
CA ARG A 87 10.49 10.87 7.81
C ARG A 87 9.77 9.66 8.39
N VAL A 88 8.69 9.22 7.74
CA VAL A 88 7.87 8.10 8.19
C VAL A 88 7.94 6.99 7.18
N ILE A 89 8.37 5.80 7.60
CA ILE A 89 8.23 4.59 6.81
C ILE A 89 6.92 3.93 7.21
N ASN A 90 5.96 3.89 6.29
CA ASN A 90 4.69 3.23 6.49
C ASN A 90 4.60 1.99 5.59
N LEU A 91 4.52 0.82 6.22
CA LEU A 91 4.47 -0.47 5.52
C LEU A 91 3.05 -0.97 5.29
N ASN A 92 2.04 -0.21 5.72
CA ASN A 92 0.64 -0.53 5.54
C ASN A 92 0.17 -0.15 4.12
N TYR A 93 -0.73 -0.97 3.57
CA TYR A 93 -1.36 -0.71 2.28
C TYR A 93 -2.50 0.31 2.36
N ASP A 94 -3.16 0.44 3.52
CA ASP A 94 -4.25 1.40 3.72
C ASP A 94 -3.74 2.84 3.84
N THR A 95 -4.68 3.80 3.85
CA THR A 95 -4.40 5.24 3.99
C THR A 95 -4.80 5.81 5.36
N LEU A 96 -5.08 4.96 6.36
CA LEU A 96 -5.62 5.42 7.66
C LEU A 96 -4.65 6.36 8.38
N PHE A 97 -3.36 6.05 8.33
CA PHE A 97 -2.34 6.91 8.93
C PHE A 97 -2.25 8.28 8.21
N ASP A 98 -2.32 8.27 6.88
CA ASP A 98 -2.22 9.47 6.05
C ASP A 98 -3.45 10.38 6.24
N LEU A 99 -4.63 9.77 6.37
CA LEU A 99 -5.86 10.44 6.76
C LEU A 99 -5.75 11.03 8.16
N ALA A 100 -5.15 10.32 9.10
CA ALA A 100 -4.94 10.82 10.46
C ALA A 100 -3.95 12.00 10.50
N LEU A 101 -2.90 11.99 9.67
CA LEU A 101 -2.02 13.15 9.44
C LEU A 101 -2.81 14.36 8.95
N GLN A 102 -3.65 14.16 7.92
CA GLN A 102 -4.49 15.21 7.36
C GLN A 102 -5.47 15.77 8.40
N GLN A 103 -6.17 14.90 9.14
CA GLN A 103 -7.10 15.30 10.21
C GLN A 103 -6.38 16.02 11.36
N ALA A 104 -5.10 15.74 11.61
CA ALA A 104 -4.28 16.43 12.60
C ALA A 104 -3.67 17.75 12.09
N GLY A 105 -3.96 18.16 10.85
CA GLY A 105 -3.40 19.38 10.24
C GLY A 105 -1.90 19.28 9.96
N ARG A 106 -1.37 18.06 9.78
CA ARG A 106 0.04 17.83 9.46
C ARG A 106 0.23 17.82 7.95
N PHE A 107 1.11 18.68 7.45
CA PHE A 107 1.47 18.70 6.04
C PHE A 107 2.47 17.58 5.73
N ALA A 108 2.01 16.58 4.99
CA ALA A 108 2.80 15.45 4.56
C ALA A 108 2.83 15.35 3.03
N ILE A 109 3.94 14.83 2.51
CA ILE A 109 4.10 14.47 1.11
C ILE A 109 4.56 13.02 1.00
N TYR A 110 4.37 12.40 -0.15
CA TYR A 110 4.83 11.03 -0.39
C TYR A 110 6.17 11.03 -1.12
N ALA A 111 7.09 10.16 -0.70
CA ALA A 111 8.24 9.83 -1.54
C ALA A 111 7.75 9.11 -2.82
N PRO A 112 8.41 9.29 -3.98
CA PRO A 112 9.70 9.95 -4.17
C PRO A 112 9.61 11.45 -4.48
N GLU A 113 8.47 12.12 -4.25
CA GLU A 113 8.36 13.56 -4.52
C GLU A 113 9.38 14.36 -3.70
N ALA A 114 9.85 15.46 -4.29
CA ALA A 114 10.83 16.33 -3.65
C ALA A 114 10.27 16.92 -2.35
N PRO A 115 10.97 16.80 -1.20
CA PRO A 115 10.55 17.38 0.07
C PRO A 115 10.28 18.88 -0.01
N ALA A 116 9.03 19.29 0.17
CA ALA A 116 8.70 20.68 0.44
C ALA A 116 9.26 21.07 1.81
N ARG A 117 9.68 22.34 1.97
CA ARG A 117 10.28 22.83 3.23
C ARG A 117 9.31 22.61 4.39
N GLY A 118 9.75 21.88 5.41
CA GLY A 118 8.95 21.58 6.60
C GLY A 118 7.87 20.51 6.41
N SER A 119 7.82 19.82 5.27
CA SER A 119 6.95 18.66 5.09
C SER A 119 7.44 17.44 5.90
N ILE A 120 6.48 16.65 6.38
CA ILE A 120 6.73 15.26 6.76
C ILE A 120 6.76 14.44 5.46
N VAL A 121 7.73 13.55 5.30
CA VAL A 121 7.80 12.67 4.11
C VAL A 121 7.40 11.27 4.50
N VAL A 122 6.41 10.72 3.80
CA VAL A 122 5.91 9.36 4.01
C VAL A 122 6.43 8.45 2.90
N TYR A 123 7.08 7.36 3.30
CA TYR A 123 7.57 6.31 2.41
C TYR A 123 6.66 5.10 2.51
N LYS A 124 6.03 4.71 1.39
CA LYS A 124 5.20 3.51 1.29
C LYS A 124 5.76 2.51 0.29
N PRO A 125 6.86 1.82 0.63
CA PRO A 125 7.55 0.95 -0.31
C PRO A 125 6.79 -0.35 -0.62
N HIS A 126 5.76 -0.71 0.15
CA HIS A 126 4.86 -1.83 -0.18
C HIS A 126 3.76 -1.48 -1.18
N GLY A 127 3.61 -0.20 -1.52
CA GLY A 127 2.43 0.29 -2.20
C GLY A 127 1.37 0.77 -1.22
N SER A 128 0.26 1.27 -1.76
CA SER A 128 -0.82 1.90 -1.01
C SER A 128 -2.11 1.91 -1.84
N PHE A 129 -3.28 1.96 -1.21
CA PHE A 129 -4.57 2.06 -1.91
C PHE A 129 -4.70 3.33 -2.77
N ASN A 130 -3.94 4.38 -2.44
CA ASN A 130 -3.88 5.62 -3.19
C ASN A 130 -2.63 5.74 -4.08
N LEU A 131 -1.77 4.72 -4.17
CA LEU A 131 -0.63 4.74 -5.09
C LEU A 131 -1.06 4.10 -6.41
N TYR A 132 -0.96 4.83 -7.50
CA TYR A 132 -1.26 4.33 -8.83
C TYR A 132 0.04 4.20 -9.61
N ALA A 133 0.23 3.06 -10.26
CA ALA A 133 1.38 2.83 -11.14
C ALA A 133 0.92 2.40 -12.52
N ASP A 134 1.65 2.83 -13.54
CA ASP A 134 1.61 2.18 -14.84
C ASP A 134 2.76 1.18 -14.90
N ARG A 135 2.40 -0.10 -15.05
CA ARG A 135 3.35 -1.19 -15.13
C ARG A 135 4.25 -1.12 -16.36
N SER A 136 3.75 -0.61 -17.49
CA SER A 136 4.48 -0.57 -18.76
C SER A 136 5.61 0.47 -18.75
N THR A 137 5.41 1.59 -18.06
CA THR A 137 6.41 2.67 -17.96
C THR A 137 7.15 2.70 -16.62
N GLY A 138 6.59 2.08 -15.58
CA GLY A 138 7.08 2.18 -14.21
C GLY A 138 6.87 3.57 -13.59
N ASP A 139 6.03 4.40 -14.20
CA ASP A 139 5.59 5.67 -13.64
C ASP A 139 4.59 5.42 -12.51
N ALA A 140 4.60 6.29 -11.49
CA ALA A 140 3.67 6.19 -10.37
C ALA A 140 3.38 7.54 -9.74
N PHE A 141 2.20 7.68 -9.13
CA PHE A 141 1.82 8.86 -8.35
C PHE A 141 0.87 8.48 -7.20
N PHE A 142 0.89 9.27 -6.13
CA PHE A 142 -0.06 9.14 -5.04
C PHE A 142 -1.25 10.09 -5.27
N ALA A 143 -2.47 9.54 -5.21
CA ALA A 143 -3.68 10.33 -5.14
C ALA A 143 -3.91 10.83 -3.70
N ASP A 144 -4.82 11.79 -3.54
CA ASP A 144 -5.28 12.25 -2.22
C ASP A 144 -5.75 11.02 -1.39
N PRO A 145 -5.20 10.81 -0.18
CA PRO A 145 -5.54 9.64 0.66
C PRO A 145 -7.01 9.59 1.04
N SER A 146 -7.75 10.70 0.92
CA SER A 146 -9.18 10.79 1.16
C SER A 146 -10.04 10.53 -0.08
N GLN A 147 -9.47 10.62 -1.28
CA GLN A 147 -10.17 10.34 -2.53
C GLN A 147 -9.81 8.96 -3.07
N MET A 148 -9.96 7.95 -2.24
CA MET A 148 -9.74 6.57 -2.64
C MET A 148 -10.84 6.14 -3.62
N ARG A 149 -10.49 5.96 -4.89
CA ARG A 149 -11.40 5.48 -5.95
C ARG A 149 -11.67 3.98 -5.86
N GLY A 150 -11.58 3.40 -4.66
CA GLY A 150 -11.96 2.02 -4.37
C GLY A 150 -11.14 1.00 -5.15
N SER A 151 -9.82 1.19 -5.15
CA SER A 151 -8.84 0.43 -5.93
C SER A 151 -8.99 0.52 -7.46
N VAL A 152 -10.06 1.06 -8.05
CA VAL A 152 -10.28 0.99 -9.51
C VAL A 152 -9.13 1.63 -10.32
N ALA A 153 -8.65 0.91 -11.34
CA ALA A 153 -7.66 1.42 -12.27
C ALA A 153 -8.20 2.67 -13.01
N LEU A 154 -7.32 3.64 -13.23
CA LEU A 154 -7.64 4.90 -13.90
C LEU A 154 -7.12 4.87 -15.32
N GLN A 155 -7.89 5.41 -16.25
CA GLN A 155 -7.40 5.68 -17.60
C GLN A 155 -7.25 7.19 -17.77
N ASP A 156 -6.07 7.63 -18.20
CA ASP A 156 -5.86 9.05 -18.52
C ASP A 156 -6.30 9.38 -19.96
N SER A 157 -6.22 10.67 -20.33
CA SER A 157 -6.64 11.16 -21.64
C SER A 157 -5.85 10.58 -22.82
N THR A 158 -4.71 9.94 -22.57
CA THR A 158 -3.88 9.29 -23.59
C THR A 158 -4.19 7.79 -23.72
N GLY A 159 -5.10 7.27 -22.90
CA GLY A 159 -5.46 5.86 -22.87
C GLY A 159 -4.59 5.01 -21.95
N LYS A 160 -3.60 5.61 -21.28
CA LYS A 160 -2.69 4.93 -20.35
C LYS A 160 -3.45 4.51 -19.08
N VAL A 161 -3.23 3.27 -18.65
CA VAL A 161 -3.88 2.68 -17.48
C VAL A 161 -2.96 2.79 -16.27
N TRP A 162 -3.51 3.29 -15.18
CA TRP A 162 -2.86 3.50 -13.90
C TRP A 162 -3.57 2.64 -12.87
N SER A 163 -2.89 1.64 -12.32
CA SER A 163 -3.49 0.65 -11.44
C SER A 163 -2.84 0.69 -10.07
N PRO A 164 -3.62 0.68 -8.97
CA PRO A 164 -3.03 0.49 -7.67
C PRO A 164 -2.55 -0.93 -7.45
N ALA A 165 -3.14 -1.95 -8.10
CA ALA A 165 -2.63 -3.32 -8.01
C ALA A 165 -1.22 -3.44 -8.62
N ALA A 166 -0.94 -2.71 -9.69
CA ALA A 166 0.39 -2.62 -10.28
C ALA A 166 1.43 -1.96 -9.35
N ALA A 167 1.00 -1.29 -8.29
CA ALA A 167 1.88 -0.65 -7.32
C ALA A 167 2.06 -1.44 -6.01
N ILE A 168 1.30 -2.52 -5.83
CA ILE A 168 1.32 -3.33 -4.61
C ILE A 168 2.43 -4.35 -4.68
N ILE A 169 3.22 -4.40 -3.62
CA ILE A 169 4.15 -5.50 -3.35
C ILE A 169 3.50 -6.43 -2.34
N PRO A 170 3.12 -7.66 -2.75
CA PRO A 170 2.50 -8.60 -1.84
C PRO A 170 3.40 -9.00 -0.66
N PRO A 171 2.82 -9.50 0.44
CA PRO A 171 3.58 -10.06 1.55
C PRO A 171 4.27 -11.34 1.06
N ARG A 172 5.60 -11.41 1.16
CA ARG A 172 6.46 -12.49 0.64
C ARG A 172 7.67 -12.64 1.53
N LEU A 173 8.11 -13.88 1.79
CA LEU A 173 9.25 -14.17 2.68
C LEU A 173 10.59 -13.71 2.10
N GLY A 174 10.79 -13.84 0.78
CA GLY A 174 12.06 -13.54 0.11
C GLY A 174 12.09 -12.22 -0.65
N LYS A 175 11.13 -11.31 -0.41
CA LYS A 175 11.03 -10.08 -1.21
C LYS A 175 12.18 -9.13 -0.92
N THR A 176 12.68 -8.51 -1.98
CA THR A 176 13.57 -7.35 -1.89
C THR A 176 12.93 -6.19 -2.63
N TYR A 177 12.97 -4.99 -2.05
CA TYR A 177 12.37 -3.81 -2.69
C TYR A 177 13.04 -3.43 -4.02
N ALA A 178 14.26 -3.91 -4.27
CA ALA A 178 14.96 -3.74 -5.54
C ALA A 178 14.26 -4.44 -6.72
N GLN A 179 13.46 -5.48 -6.46
CA GLN A 179 12.71 -6.20 -7.48
C GLN A 179 11.49 -5.41 -7.99
N HIS A 180 11.11 -4.31 -7.34
CA HIS A 180 9.94 -3.53 -7.71
C HIS A 180 10.33 -2.07 -8.03
N PRO A 181 10.28 -1.63 -9.31
CA PRO A 181 10.77 -0.32 -9.73
C PRO A 181 10.21 0.85 -8.91
N THR A 182 8.92 0.82 -8.58
CA THR A 182 8.27 1.87 -7.77
C THR A 182 8.82 1.92 -6.34
N ALA A 183 9.05 0.77 -5.71
CA ALA A 183 9.54 0.74 -4.33
C ALA A 183 11.02 1.12 -4.26
N ALA A 184 11.82 0.68 -5.24
CA ALA A 184 13.19 1.13 -5.39
C ALA A 184 13.24 2.66 -5.46
N LYS A 185 12.44 3.29 -6.35
CA LYS A 185 12.33 4.75 -6.48
C LYS A 185 11.96 5.43 -5.15
N ILE A 186 10.94 4.92 -4.45
CA ILE A 186 10.51 5.44 -3.13
C ILE A 186 11.66 5.42 -2.12
N LEU A 187 12.43 4.32 -2.08
CA LEU A 187 13.50 4.12 -1.09
C LEU A 187 14.81 4.85 -1.41
N VAL A 188 15.06 5.28 -2.65
CA VAL A 188 16.25 6.10 -2.98
C VAL A 188 16.32 7.37 -2.12
N GLY A 189 15.17 8.01 -1.88
CA GLY A 189 15.08 9.21 -1.04
C GLY A 189 15.45 8.94 0.43
N LEU A 190 15.18 7.73 0.93
CA LEU A 190 15.51 7.32 2.30
C LEU A 190 17.00 7.02 2.45
N ALA A 191 17.60 6.31 1.49
CA ALA A 191 19.02 5.97 1.49
C ALA A 191 19.93 7.21 1.44
N THR A 192 19.49 8.26 0.74
CA THR A 192 20.20 9.56 0.70
C THR A 192 20.14 10.27 2.05
N PHE A 193 19.00 10.21 2.74
CA PHE A 193 18.84 10.84 4.06
C PHE A 193 19.65 10.15 5.16
N ALA A 194 19.65 8.81 5.21
CA ALA A 194 20.36 8.04 6.23
C ALA A 194 21.90 8.14 6.16
N ARG A 195 22.44 8.76 5.11
CA ARG A 195 23.88 8.99 4.91
C ARG A 195 24.34 10.39 5.36
N VAL A 196 23.42 11.25 5.79
CA VAL A 196 23.68 12.59 6.35
C VAL A 196 23.59 12.51 7.86
#